data_AF-A0A0G1AUE7-F1
#
_entry.id   AF-A0A0G1AUE7-F1
#
_cell.length_a   1.000
_cell.length_b   1.000
_cell.length_c   1.000
_cell.angle_alpha   90.00
_cell.angle_beta   90.00
_cell.angle_gamma   90.00
#
_symmetry.space_group_name_H-M   'P 1'
#
loop_
_entity.id
_entity.type
_entity.pdbx_description
1 polymer ?
#
loop_
_entity_poly.entity_id
_entity_poly.type
_entity_poly.pdbx_seq_one_letter_code
_entity_poly.pdbx_strand_id
1 'polypeptide(L)'
;MIVNTIEIPEHFFLYCALLFNNNESVRYSRNTESLKAEVGRILKRNKVEHTSMSDHRYQYLLSVLNSNHYAPTEETKKSHDEILKYVNDISKLPEMEKLWEKERKELSESLKSYNKTIEVVKNLFKTFFDFEPRINTFYVTRNWDKSGMCIPTKEAFYIIASWNSSEPNVRNIIHEITHAYIDEVELPITINIKTIINGLSDEVFSNYKKAHTVVYESLTRALVVYLSRKGRDIEDQDFSEDDIALQLPEKYLLKLETDSPKIISKDYLSNLTI
;
A
#
# COMPACT_ATOMS: atom_id res chain seq x y z
N MET A 1 10.23 13.95 -4.93
CA MET A 1 9.11 13.02 -4.72
C MET A 1 7.95 13.33 -5.67
N ILE A 2 7.49 12.30 -6.39
CA ILE A 2 6.34 12.34 -7.30
C ILE A 2 5.23 11.48 -6.67
N VAL A 3 4.06 12.08 -6.42
CA VAL A 3 2.89 11.35 -5.92
C VAL A 3 1.72 11.72 -6.80
N ASN A 4 1.10 10.74 -7.46
CA ASN A 4 -0.01 10.95 -8.39
C ASN A 4 -1.11 9.92 -8.17
N THR A 5 -2.36 10.30 -8.45
CA THR A 5 -3.42 9.31 -8.62
C THR A 5 -3.30 8.64 -9.99
N ILE A 6 -3.69 7.37 -10.08
CA ILE A 6 -3.66 6.62 -11.34
C ILE A 6 -4.84 5.65 -11.45
N GLU A 7 -5.26 5.41 -12.69
CA GLU A 7 -6.17 4.33 -13.06
C GLU A 7 -5.35 3.19 -13.66
N ILE A 8 -5.58 1.96 -13.20
CA ILE A 8 -4.85 0.77 -13.66
C ILE A 8 -5.88 -0.25 -14.16
N PRO A 9 -6.20 -0.26 -15.47
CA PRO A 9 -7.17 -1.21 -16.03
C PRO A 9 -6.80 -2.67 -15.73
N GLU A 10 -5.51 -3.01 -15.81
CA GLU A 10 -5.02 -4.36 -15.58
C GLU A 10 -5.29 -4.84 -14.14
N HIS A 11 -5.26 -3.94 -13.16
CA HIS A 11 -5.63 -4.22 -11.78
C HIS A 11 -7.13 -4.54 -11.65
N PHE A 12 -8.00 -3.82 -12.36
CA PHE A 12 -9.44 -4.11 -12.40
C PHE A 12 -9.72 -5.51 -12.96
N PHE A 13 -9.13 -5.83 -14.12
CA PHE A 13 -9.35 -7.13 -14.76
C PHE A 13 -8.75 -8.27 -13.96
N LEU A 14 -7.59 -8.07 -13.33
CA LEU A 14 -7.03 -9.03 -12.38
C LEU A 14 -8.00 -9.27 -11.22
N TYR A 15 -8.59 -8.21 -10.66
CA TYR A 15 -9.54 -8.37 -9.57
C TYR A 15 -10.77 -9.19 -10.00
N CYS A 16 -11.31 -8.92 -11.20
CA CYS A 16 -12.40 -9.70 -11.77
C CYS A 16 -12.02 -11.18 -11.95
N ALA A 17 -10.81 -11.46 -12.43
CA ALA A 17 -10.29 -12.82 -12.55
C ALA A 17 -10.20 -13.54 -11.20
N LEU A 18 -9.69 -12.86 -10.16
CA LEU A 18 -9.59 -13.40 -8.81
C LEU A 18 -10.96 -13.69 -8.19
N LEU A 19 -11.93 -12.77 -8.39
CA LEU A 19 -13.32 -12.94 -7.94
C LEU A 19 -13.97 -14.17 -8.58
N PHE A 20 -13.79 -14.32 -9.90
CA PHE A 20 -14.37 -15.42 -10.65
C PHE A 20 -13.78 -16.76 -10.23
N ASN A 21 -12.45 -16.83 -10.08
CA ASN A 21 -11.73 -18.03 -9.68
C ASN A 21 -11.75 -18.30 -8.17
N ASN A 22 -12.50 -17.52 -7.39
CA ASN A 22 -12.66 -17.67 -5.94
C ASN A 22 -11.33 -17.74 -5.18
N ASN A 23 -10.37 -16.88 -5.54
CA ASN A 23 -9.10 -16.79 -4.81
C ASN A 23 -9.34 -16.46 -3.33
N GLU A 24 -8.78 -17.26 -2.43
CA GLU A 24 -9.06 -17.19 -0.99
C GLU A 24 -8.54 -15.92 -0.31
N SER A 25 -7.56 -15.25 -0.91
CA SER A 25 -6.99 -14.01 -0.36
C SER A 25 -7.82 -12.77 -0.67
N VAL A 26 -8.82 -12.86 -1.56
CA VAL A 26 -9.75 -11.75 -1.83
C VAL A 26 -10.79 -11.67 -0.74
N ARG A 27 -10.94 -10.48 -0.15
CA ARG A 27 -11.89 -10.24 0.95
C ARG A 27 -13.03 -9.36 0.43
N TYR A 28 -14.21 -9.95 0.29
CA TYR A 28 -15.40 -9.27 -0.21
C TYR A 28 -15.96 -8.28 0.80
N SER A 29 -16.30 -7.07 0.37
CA SER A 29 -17.23 -6.20 1.11
C SER A 29 -18.64 -6.26 0.51
N ARG A 30 -19.64 -5.79 1.25
CA ARG A 30 -21.01 -5.64 0.74
C ARG A 30 -21.04 -4.83 -0.56
N ASN A 31 -20.10 -3.89 -0.72
CA ASN A 31 -19.99 -3.04 -1.90
C ASN A 31 -19.48 -3.80 -3.15
N THR A 32 -18.99 -5.02 -2.99
CA THR A 32 -18.28 -5.79 -4.04
C THR A 32 -19.02 -7.07 -4.43
N GLU A 33 -20.09 -7.42 -3.72
CA GLU A 33 -20.94 -8.58 -4.04
C GLU A 33 -21.67 -8.41 -5.37
N SER A 34 -22.16 -7.21 -5.67
CA SER A 34 -22.80 -6.87 -6.94
C SER A 34 -21.83 -7.05 -8.11
N LEU A 35 -20.59 -6.59 -7.95
CA LEU A 35 -19.52 -6.77 -8.93
C LEU A 35 -19.21 -8.25 -9.14
N LYS A 36 -19.08 -9.05 -8.07
CA LYS A 36 -18.85 -10.50 -8.20
C LYS A 36 -19.95 -11.20 -9.01
N ALA A 37 -21.21 -10.89 -8.72
CA ALA A 37 -22.34 -11.48 -9.43
C ALA A 37 -22.32 -11.12 -10.91
N GLU A 38 -22.03 -9.86 -11.24
CA GLU A 38 -21.97 -9.36 -12.61
C GLU A 38 -20.78 -9.96 -13.39
N VAL A 39 -19.59 -9.97 -12.80
CA VAL A 39 -18.41 -10.64 -13.37
C VAL A 39 -18.70 -12.12 -13.63
N GLY A 40 -19.26 -12.81 -12.63
CA GLY A 40 -19.62 -14.22 -12.77
C GLY A 40 -20.61 -14.49 -13.90
N ARG A 41 -21.59 -13.59 -14.11
CA ARG A 41 -22.56 -13.67 -15.21
C ARG A 41 -21.88 -13.46 -16.57
N ILE A 42 -21.04 -12.43 -16.70
CA ILE A 42 -20.33 -12.10 -17.95
C ILE A 42 -19.40 -13.24 -18.37
N LEU A 43 -18.57 -13.74 -17.45
CA LEU A 43 -17.56 -14.74 -17.76
C LEU A 43 -18.17 -16.12 -18.06
N LYS A 44 -19.23 -16.53 -17.33
CA LYS A 44 -19.99 -17.76 -17.65
C LYS A 44 -20.65 -17.69 -19.02
N ARG A 45 -21.27 -16.56 -19.38
CA ARG A 45 -21.89 -16.37 -20.70
C ARG A 45 -20.88 -16.49 -21.83
N ASN A 46 -19.67 -15.95 -21.62
CA ASN A 46 -18.56 -16.03 -22.57
C ASN A 46 -17.78 -17.36 -22.49
N LYS A 47 -18.25 -18.33 -21.71
CA LYS A 47 -17.64 -19.67 -21.55
C LYS A 47 -16.17 -19.60 -21.12
N VAL A 48 -15.81 -18.60 -20.33
CA VAL A 48 -14.46 -18.51 -19.75
C VAL A 48 -14.31 -19.63 -18.72
N GLU A 49 -13.29 -20.46 -18.89
CA GLU A 49 -13.00 -21.55 -17.97
C GLU A 49 -12.33 -21.03 -16.70
N HIS A 50 -12.55 -21.74 -15.59
CA HIS A 50 -11.82 -21.46 -14.37
C HIS A 50 -10.35 -21.83 -14.51
N THR A 51 -9.47 -21.01 -13.94
CA THR A 51 -8.06 -21.31 -13.81
C THR A 51 -7.64 -21.30 -12.34
N SER A 52 -6.63 -22.10 -11.99
CA SER A 52 -6.14 -22.13 -10.62
C SER A 52 -5.34 -20.87 -10.31
N MET A 53 -5.80 -20.12 -9.31
CA MET A 53 -5.14 -18.92 -8.81
C MET A 53 -4.85 -19.08 -7.32
N SER A 54 -3.87 -19.90 -6.95
CA SER A 54 -3.59 -20.27 -5.55
C SER A 54 -2.76 -19.24 -4.79
N ASP A 55 -2.01 -18.38 -5.46
CA ASP A 55 -1.15 -17.41 -4.79
C ASP A 55 -1.96 -16.30 -4.11
N HIS A 56 -1.36 -15.65 -3.13
CA HIS A 56 -1.94 -14.46 -2.53
C HIS A 56 -2.09 -13.36 -3.60
N ARG A 57 -3.21 -12.62 -3.61
CA ARG A 57 -3.55 -11.56 -4.57
C ARG A 57 -2.43 -10.55 -4.80
N TYR A 58 -1.67 -10.27 -3.74
CA TYR A 58 -0.47 -9.43 -3.78
C TYR A 58 0.51 -9.86 -4.87
N GLN A 59 0.77 -11.18 -5.00
CA GLN A 59 1.75 -11.72 -5.95
C GLN A 59 1.28 -11.57 -7.40
N TYR A 60 -0.01 -11.75 -7.64
CA TYR A 60 -0.59 -11.52 -8.97
C TYR A 60 -0.56 -10.04 -9.34
N LEU A 61 -0.89 -9.17 -8.40
CA LEU A 61 -0.87 -7.74 -8.64
C LEU A 61 0.56 -7.23 -8.88
N LEU A 62 1.54 -7.68 -8.10
CA LEU A 62 2.96 -7.40 -8.35
C LEU A 62 3.37 -7.82 -9.77
N SER A 63 2.87 -8.97 -10.25
CA SER A 63 3.16 -9.43 -11.62
C SER A 63 2.48 -8.58 -12.68
N VAL A 64 1.24 -8.13 -12.44
CA VAL A 64 0.56 -7.20 -13.33
C VAL A 64 1.30 -5.87 -13.41
N LEU A 65 1.71 -5.31 -12.28
CA LEU A 65 2.38 -4.00 -12.22
C LEU A 65 3.81 -4.05 -12.78
N ASN A 66 4.47 -5.20 -12.73
CA ASN A 66 5.78 -5.39 -13.37
C ASN A 66 5.68 -5.82 -14.84
N SER A 67 4.48 -6.13 -15.36
CA SER A 67 4.30 -6.52 -16.76
C SER A 67 4.22 -5.30 -17.69
N ASN A 68 4.52 -5.49 -18.98
CA ASN A 68 4.25 -4.49 -20.00
C ASN A 68 2.90 -4.80 -20.67
N HIS A 69 1.80 -4.25 -20.15
CA HIS A 69 0.44 -4.53 -20.61
C HIS A 69 0.16 -6.04 -20.76
N TYR A 70 0.29 -6.78 -19.65
CA TYR A 70 0.18 -8.24 -19.57
C TYR A 70 1.32 -9.04 -20.22
N ALA A 71 2.23 -8.42 -20.97
CA ALA A 71 3.42 -9.12 -21.45
C ALA A 71 4.42 -9.30 -20.28
N PRO A 72 4.83 -10.54 -19.96
CA PRO A 72 5.81 -10.77 -18.90
C PRO A 72 7.13 -10.04 -19.16
N THR A 73 7.76 -9.60 -18.08
CA THR A 73 9.10 -8.98 -18.03
C THR A 73 10.02 -9.84 -17.17
N GLU A 74 11.29 -9.44 -17.01
CA GLU A 74 12.23 -10.13 -16.12
C GLU A 74 11.79 -10.08 -14.65
N GLU A 75 11.05 -9.05 -14.27
CA GLU A 75 10.50 -8.79 -12.94
C GLU A 75 9.15 -9.47 -12.71
N THR A 76 8.59 -10.10 -13.74
CA THR A 76 7.36 -10.89 -13.63
C THR A 76 7.67 -12.29 -13.11
N LYS A 77 6.86 -12.80 -12.17
CA LYS A 77 7.02 -14.19 -11.70
C LYS A 77 6.68 -15.14 -12.85
N LYS A 78 7.65 -15.95 -13.30
CA LYS A 78 7.50 -16.88 -14.44
C LYS A 78 6.27 -17.80 -14.37
N SER A 79 5.85 -18.21 -13.17
CA SER A 79 4.66 -19.04 -13.01
C SER A 79 3.34 -18.28 -13.27
N HIS A 80 3.40 -16.97 -13.56
CA HIS A 80 2.23 -16.12 -13.79
C HIS A 80 2.01 -15.76 -15.26
N ASP A 81 2.85 -16.24 -16.20
CA ASP A 81 2.71 -15.92 -17.62
C ASP A 81 1.31 -16.30 -18.17
N GLU A 82 0.84 -17.51 -17.85
CA GLU A 82 -0.51 -17.96 -18.24
C GLU A 82 -1.61 -17.19 -17.50
N ILE A 83 -1.35 -16.69 -16.29
CA ILE A 83 -2.30 -15.86 -15.56
C ILE A 83 -2.42 -14.47 -16.20
N LEU A 84 -1.31 -13.86 -16.60
CA LEU A 84 -1.33 -12.58 -17.29
C LEU A 84 -2.06 -12.70 -18.64
N LYS A 85 -1.81 -13.78 -19.37
CA LYS A 85 -2.55 -14.10 -20.61
C LYS A 85 -4.05 -14.28 -20.34
N TYR A 86 -4.41 -15.04 -19.30
CA TYR A 86 -5.79 -15.24 -18.89
C TYR A 86 -6.50 -13.91 -18.55
N VAL A 87 -5.85 -13.03 -17.80
CA VAL A 87 -6.40 -11.70 -17.47
C VAL A 87 -6.53 -10.83 -18.72
N ASN A 88 -5.56 -10.88 -19.64
CA ASN A 88 -5.60 -10.17 -20.93
C ASN A 88 -6.74 -10.68 -21.83
N ASP A 89 -7.04 -11.98 -21.82
CA ASP A 89 -8.13 -12.53 -22.61
C ASP A 89 -9.50 -12.14 -22.04
N ILE A 90 -9.61 -12.00 -20.71
CA ILE A 90 -10.78 -11.42 -20.04
C ILE A 90 -10.97 -9.96 -20.44
N SER A 91 -9.90 -9.15 -20.46
CA SER A 91 -10.00 -7.71 -20.74
C SER A 91 -10.46 -7.41 -22.17
N LYS A 92 -10.24 -8.32 -23.11
CA LYS A 92 -10.71 -8.20 -24.50
C LYS A 92 -12.19 -8.47 -24.70
N LEU A 93 -12.91 -8.99 -23.68
CA LEU A 93 -14.34 -9.27 -23.81
C LEU A 93 -15.14 -7.94 -23.83
N PRO A 94 -16.01 -7.70 -24.84
CA PRO A 94 -16.73 -6.44 -24.95
C PRO A 94 -17.58 -6.08 -23.72
N GLU A 95 -18.18 -7.07 -23.05
CA GLU A 95 -18.93 -6.84 -21.82
C GLU A 95 -18.04 -6.52 -20.60
N MET A 96 -16.82 -7.06 -20.55
CA MET A 96 -15.86 -6.72 -19.50
C MET A 96 -15.32 -5.31 -19.68
N GLU A 97 -15.06 -4.88 -20.92
CA GLU A 97 -14.67 -3.50 -21.22
C GLU A 97 -15.79 -2.50 -20.86
N LYS A 98 -17.05 -2.83 -21.16
CA LYS A 98 -18.19 -2.02 -20.73
C LYS A 98 -18.30 -1.93 -19.21
N LEU A 99 -18.02 -3.02 -18.51
CA LEU A 99 -18.00 -3.03 -17.05
C LEU A 99 -16.86 -2.17 -16.52
N TRP A 100 -15.65 -2.29 -17.09
CA TRP A 100 -14.52 -1.44 -16.76
C TRP A 100 -14.85 0.04 -16.95
N GLU A 101 -15.43 0.44 -18.08
CA GLU A 101 -15.79 1.83 -18.35
C GLU A 101 -16.79 2.42 -17.33
N LYS A 102 -17.66 1.58 -16.76
CA LYS A 102 -18.54 1.99 -15.66
C LYS A 102 -17.76 2.18 -14.37
N GLU A 103 -16.98 1.17 -13.97
CA GLU A 103 -16.21 1.17 -12.71
C GLU A 103 -15.11 2.24 -12.72
N ARG A 104 -14.50 2.49 -13.89
CA ARG A 104 -13.50 3.54 -14.12
C ARG A 104 -14.06 4.91 -13.78
N LYS A 105 -15.29 5.24 -14.18
CA LYS A 105 -15.89 6.55 -13.86
C LYS A 105 -16.04 6.75 -12.35
N GLU A 106 -16.44 5.70 -11.64
CA GLU A 106 -16.53 5.74 -10.17
C GLU A 106 -15.14 5.87 -9.55
N LEU A 107 -14.16 5.13 -10.07
CA LEU A 107 -12.76 5.26 -9.66
C LEU A 107 -12.24 6.68 -9.87
N SER A 108 -12.36 7.24 -11.07
CA SER A 108 -11.87 8.58 -11.41
C SER A 108 -12.47 9.63 -10.48
N GLU A 109 -13.78 9.57 -10.22
CA GLU A 109 -14.45 10.51 -9.33
C GLU A 109 -13.94 10.36 -7.89
N SER A 110 -13.79 9.11 -7.42
CA SER A 110 -13.23 8.86 -6.11
C SER A 110 -11.78 9.32 -5.98
N LEU A 111 -10.97 9.25 -7.04
CA LEU A 111 -9.57 9.67 -6.98
C LEU A 111 -9.43 11.19 -6.93
N LYS A 112 -10.43 11.96 -7.39
CA LYS A 112 -10.40 13.42 -7.26
C LYS A 112 -10.33 13.89 -5.81
N SER A 113 -10.96 13.17 -4.87
CA SER A 113 -10.89 13.51 -3.45
C SER A 113 -9.47 13.39 -2.87
N TYR A 114 -8.60 12.60 -3.50
CA TYR A 114 -7.20 12.44 -3.09
C TYR A 114 -6.30 13.59 -3.55
N ASN A 115 -6.72 14.43 -4.50
CA ASN A 115 -5.85 15.48 -5.06
C ASN A 115 -5.34 16.46 -3.98
N LYS A 116 -6.25 16.96 -3.12
CA LYS A 116 -5.86 17.84 -2.01
C LYS A 116 -4.93 17.12 -1.04
N THR A 117 -5.28 15.88 -0.67
CA THR A 117 -4.48 15.03 0.22
C THR A 117 -3.06 14.82 -0.33
N ILE A 118 -2.91 14.54 -1.62
CA ILE A 118 -1.62 14.31 -2.26
C ILE A 118 -0.74 15.55 -2.18
N GLU A 119 -1.29 16.74 -2.41
CA GLU A 119 -0.52 17.98 -2.27
C GLU A 119 -0.09 18.25 -0.82
N VAL A 120 -0.96 17.99 0.16
CA VAL A 120 -0.60 18.06 1.58
C VAL A 120 0.55 17.11 1.90
N VAL A 121 0.48 15.85 1.48
CA VAL A 121 1.52 14.85 1.69
C VAL A 121 2.83 15.25 1.01
N LYS A 122 2.80 15.70 -0.25
CA LYS A 122 3.98 16.18 -0.96
C LYS A 122 4.67 17.32 -0.22
N ASN A 123 3.90 18.29 0.27
CA ASN A 123 4.43 19.43 1.02
C ASN A 123 5.00 18.99 2.37
N LEU A 124 4.35 18.05 3.06
CA LEU A 124 4.81 17.50 4.33
C LEU A 124 6.22 16.89 4.18
N PHE A 125 6.40 15.96 3.23
CA PHE A 125 7.70 15.31 3.04
C PHE A 125 8.77 16.29 2.54
N LYS A 126 8.43 17.22 1.62
CA LYS A 126 9.35 18.27 1.18
C LYS A 126 9.78 19.23 2.29
N THR A 127 8.91 19.45 3.28
CA THR A 127 9.18 20.37 4.39
C THR A 127 10.05 19.71 5.44
N PHE A 128 9.81 18.44 5.73
CA PHE A 128 10.42 17.76 6.87
C PHE A 128 11.57 16.83 6.53
N PHE A 129 11.80 16.44 5.28
CA PHE A 129 12.95 15.61 4.89
C PHE A 129 13.88 16.36 3.93
N ASP A 130 15.20 16.18 4.10
CA ASP A 130 16.24 16.75 3.21
C ASP A 130 16.85 15.74 2.22
N PHE A 131 16.32 14.53 2.18
CA PHE A 131 16.73 13.49 1.25
C PHE A 131 15.51 12.92 0.51
N GLU A 132 15.76 12.14 -0.53
CA GLU A 132 14.72 11.41 -1.25
C GLU A 132 15.04 9.91 -1.29
N PRO A 133 14.02 9.05 -1.31
CA PRO A 133 14.19 7.63 -1.54
C PRO A 133 14.68 7.35 -2.95
N ARG A 134 15.40 6.23 -3.13
CA ARG A 134 15.86 5.78 -4.46
C ARG A 134 14.70 5.62 -5.43
N ILE A 135 13.58 5.09 -4.96
CA ILE A 135 12.32 5.07 -5.68
C ILE A 135 11.45 6.17 -5.06
N ASN A 136 11.30 7.28 -5.78
CA ASN A 136 10.59 8.47 -5.31
C ASN A 136 9.26 8.71 -6.04
N THR A 137 8.78 7.73 -6.80
CA THR A 137 7.51 7.76 -7.52
C THR A 137 6.49 6.89 -6.79
N PHE A 138 5.36 7.51 -6.44
CA PHE A 138 4.25 6.89 -5.73
C PHE A 138 2.97 7.07 -6.53
N TYR A 139 2.29 5.97 -6.78
CA TYR A 139 1.00 5.94 -7.43
C TYR A 139 -0.08 5.57 -6.43
N VAL A 140 -1.09 6.42 -6.30
CA VAL A 140 -2.24 6.18 -5.44
C VAL A 140 -3.42 5.75 -6.29
N THR A 141 -4.01 4.60 -5.98
CA THR A 141 -5.24 4.14 -6.62
C THR A 141 -6.14 3.45 -5.61
N ARG A 142 -7.26 2.88 -6.05
CA ARG A 142 -8.17 2.11 -5.20
C ARG A 142 -8.33 0.69 -5.74
N ASN A 143 -8.56 -0.26 -4.83
CA ASN A 143 -9.00 -1.61 -5.18
C ASN A 143 -10.46 -1.82 -4.85
N TRP A 144 -11.06 -2.82 -5.50
CA TRP A 144 -12.42 -3.29 -5.24
C TRP A 144 -12.45 -4.33 -4.12
N ASP A 145 -11.46 -4.37 -3.22
CA ASP A 145 -11.36 -5.32 -2.11
C ASP A 145 -11.64 -4.61 -0.76
N LYS A 146 -11.88 -5.39 0.30
CA LYS A 146 -11.97 -4.86 1.66
C LYS A 146 -10.71 -4.19 2.15
N SER A 147 -9.54 -4.68 1.76
CA SER A 147 -8.26 -4.25 2.34
C SER A 147 -7.36 -3.58 1.31
N GLY A 148 -6.75 -2.46 1.71
CA GLY A 148 -5.70 -1.82 0.92
C GLY A 148 -4.40 -2.61 0.88
N MET A 149 -3.45 -2.18 0.06
CA MET A 149 -2.09 -2.73 0.00
C MET A 149 -1.12 -1.73 -0.61
N CYS A 150 0.16 -1.86 -0.27
CA CYS A 150 1.25 -1.18 -0.97
C CYS A 150 2.08 -2.21 -1.73
N ILE A 151 2.27 -1.98 -3.04
CA ILE A 151 3.07 -2.85 -3.91
C ILE A 151 4.31 -2.08 -4.38
N PRO A 152 5.50 -2.38 -3.85
CA PRO A 152 6.76 -1.88 -4.39
C PRO A 152 7.09 -2.61 -5.70
N THR A 153 7.35 -1.83 -6.75
CA THR A 153 8.00 -2.29 -7.99
C THR A 153 9.42 -1.72 -8.04
N LYS A 154 10.15 -2.02 -9.11
CA LYS A 154 11.50 -1.47 -9.33
C LYS A 154 11.50 0.06 -9.55
N GLU A 155 10.40 0.60 -10.07
CA GLU A 155 10.32 2.00 -10.54
C GLU A 155 9.39 2.87 -9.71
N ALA A 156 8.41 2.27 -9.03
CA ALA A 156 7.41 2.99 -8.25
C ALA A 156 6.83 2.15 -7.10
N PHE A 157 6.25 2.84 -6.12
CA PHE A 157 5.37 2.25 -5.12
C PHE A 157 3.91 2.49 -5.50
N TYR A 158 3.10 1.44 -5.49
CA TYR A 158 1.66 1.53 -5.76
C TYR A 158 0.89 1.39 -4.44
N ILE A 159 0.34 2.51 -3.95
CA ILE A 159 -0.49 2.59 -2.75
C ILE A 159 -1.96 2.42 -3.18
N ILE A 160 -2.54 1.28 -2.83
CA ILE A 160 -3.86 0.88 -3.29
C ILE A 160 -4.80 0.89 -2.11
N ALA A 161 -5.63 1.92 -2.03
CA ALA A 161 -6.60 2.09 -0.96
C ALA A 161 -7.81 1.17 -1.13
N SER A 162 -8.41 0.76 -0.02
CA SER A 162 -9.66 -0.01 -0.01
C SER A 162 -10.84 0.79 -0.57
N TRP A 163 -11.79 0.13 -1.23
CA TRP A 163 -13.05 0.76 -1.68
C TRP A 163 -14.00 1.16 -0.53
N ASN A 164 -13.76 0.68 0.70
CA ASN A 164 -14.71 0.85 1.80
C ASN A 164 -14.60 2.18 2.55
N SER A 165 -13.54 2.97 2.32
CA SER A 165 -13.43 4.31 2.91
C SER A 165 -14.04 5.35 1.97
N SER A 166 -14.94 6.20 2.46
CA SER A 166 -15.45 7.35 1.68
C SER A 166 -14.41 8.46 1.52
N GLU A 167 -13.41 8.50 2.42
CA GLU A 167 -12.41 9.56 2.47
C GLU A 167 -10.98 9.02 2.31
N PRO A 168 -10.06 9.83 1.73
CA PRO A 168 -8.64 9.49 1.67
C PRO A 168 -8.06 9.27 3.07
N ASN A 169 -7.53 8.08 3.34
CA ASN A 169 -6.74 7.84 4.54
C ASN A 169 -5.32 8.41 4.34
N VAL A 170 -5.19 9.69 4.64
CA VAL A 170 -3.93 10.46 4.48
C VAL A 170 -2.79 9.80 5.24
N ARG A 171 -3.06 9.29 6.45
CA ARG A 171 -2.07 8.62 7.30
C ARG A 171 -1.53 7.36 6.68
N ASN A 172 -2.38 6.55 6.07
CA ASN A 172 -1.92 5.37 5.35
C ASN A 172 -0.99 5.77 4.21
N ILE A 173 -1.29 6.84 3.46
CA ILE A 173 -0.39 7.33 2.40
C ILE A 173 0.96 7.78 3.00
N ILE A 174 0.94 8.53 4.10
CA ILE A 174 2.17 8.95 4.80
C ILE A 174 2.96 7.73 5.28
N HIS A 175 2.29 6.73 5.84
CA HIS A 175 2.90 5.49 6.32
C HIS A 175 3.65 4.76 5.21
N GLU A 176 2.97 4.49 4.09
CA GLU A 176 3.59 3.80 2.96
C GLU A 176 4.75 4.59 2.32
N ILE A 177 4.65 5.92 2.25
CA ILE A 177 5.75 6.75 1.75
C ILE A 177 6.92 6.76 2.77
N THR A 178 6.63 6.77 4.06
CA THR A 178 7.65 6.78 5.11
C THR A 178 8.52 5.52 5.04
N HIS A 179 7.94 4.36 4.73
CA HIS A 179 8.71 3.13 4.49
C HIS A 179 9.81 3.34 3.44
N ALA A 180 9.48 3.91 2.29
CA ALA A 180 10.48 4.18 1.24
C ALA A 180 11.62 5.09 1.73
N TYR A 181 11.33 6.06 2.60
CA TYR A 181 12.36 6.92 3.21
C TYR A 181 13.21 6.16 4.23
N ILE A 182 12.61 5.29 5.05
CA ILE A 182 13.35 4.51 6.04
C ILE A 182 14.23 3.44 5.37
N ASP A 183 13.83 2.89 4.22
CA ASP A 183 14.64 1.94 3.44
C ASP A 183 16.01 2.51 3.01
N GLU A 184 16.15 3.83 3.00
CA GLU A 184 17.38 4.53 2.66
C GLU A 184 18.35 4.72 3.84
N VAL A 185 17.97 4.27 5.03
CA VAL A 185 18.65 4.54 6.30
C VAL A 185 19.05 3.24 6.96
N GLU A 186 20.32 3.15 7.38
CA GLU A 186 20.76 2.05 8.23
C GLU A 186 20.36 2.34 9.68
N LEU A 187 19.26 1.72 10.13
CA LEU A 187 18.73 1.97 11.46
C LEU A 187 19.59 1.32 12.56
N PRO A 188 19.92 2.07 13.64
CA PRO A 188 20.74 1.52 14.72
C PRO A 188 19.95 0.51 15.55
N ILE A 189 20.46 -0.72 15.68
CA ILE A 189 19.92 -1.73 16.60
C ILE A 189 20.82 -1.80 17.85
N THR A 190 20.54 -0.91 18.80
CA THR A 190 21.26 -0.82 20.09
C THR A 190 20.95 -2.01 21.00
N ILE A 191 21.75 -2.19 22.05
CA ILE A 191 21.51 -3.22 23.09
C ILE A 191 20.15 -3.00 23.77
N ASN A 192 19.77 -1.74 24.04
CA ASN A 192 18.48 -1.41 24.65
C ASN A 192 17.30 -1.85 23.77
N ILE A 193 17.37 -1.58 22.47
CA ILE A 193 16.35 -2.01 21.50
C ILE A 193 16.25 -3.54 21.50
N LYS A 194 17.37 -4.27 21.50
CA LYS A 194 17.36 -5.74 21.57
C LYS A 194 16.70 -6.24 22.85
N THR A 195 16.98 -5.62 23.99
CA THR A 195 16.35 -5.97 25.28
C THR A 195 14.83 -5.76 25.23
N ILE A 196 14.36 -4.64 24.68
CA ILE A 196 12.92 -4.38 24.53
C ILE A 196 12.28 -5.42 23.62
N ILE A 197 12.88 -5.71 22.46
CA ILE A 197 12.37 -6.70 21.49
C ILE A 197 12.31 -8.10 22.11
N ASN A 198 13.35 -8.51 22.84
CA ASN A 198 13.39 -9.80 23.52
C ASN A 198 12.39 -9.91 24.68
N GLY A 199 11.88 -8.78 25.17
CA GLY A 199 10.82 -8.72 26.19
C GLY A 199 9.40 -8.70 25.62
N LEU A 200 9.23 -8.64 24.30
CA LEU A 200 7.91 -8.71 23.65
C LEU A 200 7.33 -10.13 23.79
N SER A 201 6.01 -10.25 23.89
CA SER A 201 5.35 -11.55 23.87
C SER A 201 5.52 -12.24 22.51
N ASP A 202 5.53 -13.56 22.50
CA ASP A 202 5.63 -14.36 21.26
C ASP A 202 4.51 -13.99 20.27
N GLU A 203 3.31 -13.70 20.77
CA GLU A 203 2.17 -13.25 19.97
C GLU A 203 2.51 -11.96 19.22
N VAL A 204 3.06 -10.95 19.90
CA VAL A 204 3.44 -9.67 19.29
C VAL A 204 4.63 -9.85 18.35
N PHE A 205 5.67 -10.57 18.77
CA PHE A 205 6.89 -10.74 17.97
C PHE A 205 6.66 -11.57 16.70
N SER A 206 5.77 -12.58 16.75
CA SER A 206 5.44 -13.45 15.62
C SER A 206 4.90 -12.68 14.40
N ASN A 207 4.26 -11.52 14.62
CA ASN A 207 3.76 -10.65 13.56
C ASN A 207 4.88 -9.95 12.77
N TYR A 208 6.03 -9.69 13.39
CA TYR A 208 7.15 -8.97 12.76
C TYR A 208 8.25 -9.90 12.23
N LYS A 209 8.34 -11.13 12.74
CA LYS A 209 9.28 -12.21 12.37
C LYS A 209 10.78 -11.92 12.60
N LYS A 210 11.24 -10.67 12.52
CA LYS A 210 12.63 -10.25 12.70
C LYS A 210 12.72 -8.96 13.51
N ALA A 211 13.74 -8.84 14.36
CA ALA A 211 13.98 -7.66 15.19
C ALA A 211 14.12 -6.36 14.36
N HIS A 212 14.81 -6.42 13.21
CA HIS A 212 14.91 -5.28 12.30
C HIS A 212 13.53 -4.79 11.82
N THR A 213 12.62 -5.71 11.49
CA THR A 213 11.25 -5.37 11.08
C THR A 213 10.50 -4.66 12.20
N VAL A 214 10.65 -5.11 13.46
CA VAL A 214 10.04 -4.44 14.61
C VAL A 214 10.52 -2.98 14.71
N VAL A 215 11.83 -2.76 14.62
CA VAL A 215 12.43 -1.41 14.69
C VAL A 215 11.93 -0.52 13.57
N TYR A 216 11.99 -1.03 12.34
CA TYR A 216 11.61 -0.35 11.11
C TYR A 216 10.13 0.08 11.13
N GLU A 217 9.22 -0.85 11.45
CA GLU A 217 7.79 -0.57 11.57
C GLU A 217 7.51 0.41 12.72
N SER A 218 8.23 0.27 13.83
CA SER A 218 8.02 1.12 15.00
C SER A 218 8.40 2.57 14.74
N LEU A 219 9.54 2.79 14.09
CA LEU A 219 9.99 4.12 13.69
C LEU A 219 9.06 4.73 12.64
N THR A 220 8.61 3.94 11.66
CA THR A 220 7.64 4.37 10.65
C THR A 220 6.37 4.90 11.30
N ARG A 221 5.78 4.14 12.23
CA ARG A 221 4.59 4.57 12.99
C ARG A 221 4.82 5.85 13.78
N ALA A 222 5.94 5.94 14.50
CA ALA A 222 6.29 7.13 15.26
C ALA A 222 6.43 8.38 14.36
N LEU A 223 7.06 8.23 13.19
CA LEU A 223 7.19 9.31 12.21
C LEU A 223 5.84 9.72 11.62
N VAL A 224 4.95 8.78 11.34
CA VAL A 224 3.58 9.10 10.86
C VAL A 224 2.87 9.99 11.87
N VAL A 225 2.91 9.63 13.16
CA VAL A 225 2.30 10.44 14.22
C VAL A 225 2.97 11.81 14.33
N TYR A 226 4.31 11.83 14.37
CA TYR A 226 5.09 13.07 14.48
C TYR A 226 4.80 14.04 13.32
N LEU A 227 4.84 13.56 12.08
CA LEU A 227 4.56 14.35 10.88
C LEU A 227 3.10 14.83 10.84
N SER A 228 2.16 13.96 11.22
CA SER A 228 0.73 14.33 11.28
C SER A 228 0.48 15.46 12.28
N ARG A 229 1.15 15.47 13.43
CA ARG A 229 1.08 16.58 14.42
C ARG A 229 1.70 17.89 13.92
N LYS A 230 2.57 17.83 12.92
CA LYS A 230 3.20 19.03 12.33
C LYS A 230 2.42 19.57 11.12
N GLY A 231 1.58 18.74 10.50
CA GLY A 231 0.73 19.13 9.38
C GLY A 231 -0.64 19.62 9.85
N ARG A 232 -0.89 20.93 9.82
CA ARG A 232 -2.19 21.52 10.23
C ARG A 232 -3.39 20.92 9.50
N ASP A 233 -3.21 20.48 8.25
CA ASP A 233 -4.27 19.85 7.44
C ASP A 233 -4.51 18.36 7.79
N ILE A 234 -3.78 17.79 8.76
CA ILE A 234 -3.78 16.35 9.10
C ILE A 234 -3.97 16.13 10.62
N GLU A 235 -3.81 17.18 11.43
CA GLU A 235 -3.77 17.12 12.90
C GLU A 235 -5.03 16.51 13.52
N ASP A 236 -6.21 16.78 12.93
CA ASP A 236 -7.53 16.40 13.46
C ASP A 236 -7.94 14.92 13.23
N GLN A 237 -7.11 14.10 12.59
CA GLN A 237 -7.46 12.69 12.38
C GLN A 237 -7.29 11.87 13.67
N ASP A 238 -8.19 10.92 13.94
CA ASP A 238 -8.06 10.05 15.12
C ASP A 238 -7.02 8.95 14.89
N PHE A 239 -6.08 8.81 15.83
CA PHE A 239 -5.10 7.71 15.81
C PHE A 239 -5.73 6.48 16.44
N SER A 240 -5.47 5.30 15.88
CA SER A 240 -5.84 4.08 16.59
C SER A 240 -4.98 3.91 17.84
N GLU A 241 -5.49 3.25 18.87
CA GLU A 241 -4.67 2.90 20.04
C GLU A 241 -3.43 2.10 19.61
N ASP A 242 -3.52 1.28 18.56
CA ASP A 242 -2.39 0.50 18.02
C ASP A 242 -1.29 1.38 17.39
N ASP A 243 -1.60 2.60 16.97
CA ASP A 243 -0.62 3.55 16.43
C ASP A 243 0.18 4.25 17.53
N ILE A 244 -0.33 4.26 18.77
CA ILE A 244 0.22 5.03 19.89
C ILE A 244 0.64 4.15 21.06
N ALA A 245 -0.01 3.03 21.36
CA ALA A 245 0.13 2.29 22.62
C ALA A 245 1.22 1.18 22.61
N LEU A 246 1.98 1.07 21.52
CA LEU A 246 3.08 0.11 21.43
C LEU A 246 4.37 0.71 22.01
N GLN A 247 5.02 -0.02 22.92
CA GLN A 247 6.18 0.47 23.69
C GLN A 247 7.33 1.04 22.84
N LEU A 248 7.59 0.48 21.65
CA LEU A 248 8.68 0.94 20.76
C LEU A 248 8.30 2.19 19.95
N PRO A 249 7.14 2.23 19.25
CA PRO A 249 6.62 3.46 18.64
C PRO A 249 6.58 4.64 19.61
N GLU A 250 6.10 4.44 20.85
CA GLU A 250 6.06 5.49 21.87
C GLU A 250 7.44 6.08 22.17
N LYS A 251 8.45 5.22 22.35
CA LYS A 251 9.82 5.65 22.64
C LYS A 251 10.42 6.46 21.50
N TYR A 252 10.22 6.02 20.25
CA TYR A 252 10.64 6.79 19.08
C TYR A 252 9.91 8.12 18.99
N LEU A 253 8.60 8.14 19.22
CA LEU A 253 7.80 9.36 19.18
C LEU A 253 8.26 10.37 20.25
N LEU A 254 8.41 9.93 21.50
CA LEU A 254 8.95 10.74 22.60
C LEU A 254 10.31 11.34 22.24
N LYS A 255 11.18 10.56 21.60
CA LYS A 255 12.50 11.01 21.17
C LYS A 255 12.41 12.07 20.06
N LEU A 256 11.58 11.84 19.04
CA LEU A 256 11.30 12.80 17.96
C LEU A 256 10.71 14.11 18.49
N GLU A 257 9.83 14.04 19.49
CA GLU A 257 9.23 15.23 20.12
C GLU A 257 10.21 16.00 21.00
N THR A 258 11.09 15.28 21.71
CA THR A 258 12.13 15.87 22.56
C THR A 258 13.19 16.57 21.71
N ASP A 259 13.70 15.88 20.69
CA ASP A 259 14.70 16.44 19.78
C ASP A 259 14.10 17.55 18.90
N SER A 260 12.81 17.43 18.58
CA SER A 260 12.02 18.34 17.74
C SER A 260 12.79 18.79 16.49
N PRO A 261 13.30 17.86 15.67
CA PRO A 261 14.13 18.19 14.53
C PRO A 261 13.34 19.09 13.57
N LYS A 262 13.96 20.20 13.15
CA LYS A 262 13.38 21.05 12.10
C LYS A 262 13.32 20.31 10.76
N ILE A 263 14.30 19.45 10.51
CA ILE A 263 14.49 18.64 9.32
C ILE A 263 14.97 17.25 9.76
N ILE A 264 14.40 16.22 9.15
CA ILE A 264 14.69 14.81 9.37
C ILE A 264 15.64 14.36 8.25
N SER A 265 16.92 14.21 8.61
CA SER A 265 17.96 13.78 7.69
C SER A 265 18.32 12.30 7.84
N LYS A 266 19.00 11.72 6.83
CA LYS A 266 19.53 10.35 6.93
C LYS A 266 20.44 10.19 8.15
N ASP A 267 21.29 11.19 8.40
CA ASP A 267 22.21 11.18 9.54
C ASP A 267 21.46 11.24 10.86
N TYR A 268 20.41 12.06 10.96
CA TYR A 268 19.57 12.10 12.16
C TYR A 268 18.94 10.74 12.44
N LEU A 269 18.32 10.11 11.43
CA LEU A 269 17.66 8.82 11.58
C LEU A 269 18.65 7.68 11.87
N SER A 270 19.83 7.68 11.23
CA SER A 270 20.89 6.67 11.46
C SER A 270 21.49 6.74 12.87
N ASN A 271 21.38 7.90 13.52
CA ASN A 271 21.85 8.13 14.88
C ASN A 271 20.71 8.20 15.91
N LEU A 272 19.47 7.91 15.50
CA LEU A 272 18.30 7.99 16.37
C LEU A 272 18.27 6.79 17.32
N THR A 273 18.85 6.96 18.51
CA THR A 273 18.87 5.94 19.55
C THR A 273 17.82 6.21 20.63
N ILE A 274 17.11 5.16 21.05
CA ILE A 274 16.12 5.12 22.14
C ILE A 274 16.53 4.18 23.28
#